data_AF-A0A498LCK6-F1
#
_entry.id   AF-A0A498LCK6-F1
#
_cell.length_a   1.000
_cell.length_b   1.000
_cell.length_c   1.000
_cell.angle_alpha   90.00
_cell.angle_beta   90.00
_cell.angle_gamma   90.00
#
_symmetry.space_group_name_H-M   'P 1'
#
loop_
_entity.id
_entity.type
_entity.pdbx_description
1 polymer ?
#
loop_
_entity_poly.entity_id
_entity_poly.type
_entity_poly.pdbx_seq_one_letter_code
_entity_poly.pdbx_strand_id
1 'polypeptide(L)'
;MAACRRVQRLLLLIFVFGWIGSAHGGKPNAENAADNPDRGKNAGGEGKAAALDGASSVRRSGGWKLAEEAACREDVSRICPKHSWNNNLAVLECLQDRKDETEIAADCNHLLWNYKFNLTTDPKFESVAVEVCKTTISGIKECAAEERGKGYLVSCLVDHRTNISEYQCNQYITKMTSIIFSDYRLICGFMDKCKEDINKLHCGSVNTGEKDLHSQGEVIACLEKGLVSEAEEQPGQYMIKEECKKAIMRVAELSSDDFHLDRHLYFACREDRERFCENTPAGEGKVYKCLFNHKFEESMSDKCKDALSTRQKLIAQDYKVSYSLAKACKPDLRKYRCNMDAAMPRAREAKLSYLLLCLEAAVHRGQTVSGECQGEMLDYRRMLMEDYSLSPEIVLHCRGEIDTHCSGLHHKGRTLHCLMRVSRDKGILEGHCQKAVDIRIY
;
A
#
# COMPACT_ATOMS: atom_id res chain seq x y z
N MET A 1 21.91 -0.55 -6.75
CA MET A 1 21.26 -0.09 -5.49
C MET A 1 20.97 1.39 -5.64
N ALA A 2 19.80 1.74 -6.17
CA ALA A 2 19.34 3.11 -6.32
C ALA A 2 18.17 3.32 -5.35
N ALA A 3 18.36 4.21 -4.38
CA ALA A 3 17.39 4.53 -3.35
C ALA A 3 16.38 5.55 -3.89
N CYS A 4 15.10 5.19 -3.90
CA CYS A 4 13.99 6.11 -4.16
C CYS A 4 13.80 7.07 -2.96
N ARG A 5 14.75 8.00 -2.79
CA ARG A 5 14.70 9.33 -2.13
C ARG A 5 16.13 9.84 -1.88
N ARG A 6 16.56 10.85 -2.65
CA ARG A 6 17.53 11.85 -2.15
C ARG A 6 16.87 13.21 -2.14
N VAL A 7 16.50 13.66 -0.94
CA VAL A 7 16.18 15.05 -0.67
C VAL A 7 17.45 15.87 -0.88
N GLN A 8 17.33 16.93 -1.67
CA GLN A 8 18.43 17.78 -2.13
C GLN A 8 19.04 18.58 -0.98
N ARG A 9 20.33 18.36 -0.66
CA ARG A 9 21.14 19.28 0.14
C ARG A 9 22.00 20.12 -0.80
N LEU A 10 21.72 21.42 -0.87
CA LEU A 10 22.63 22.45 -1.39
C LEU A 10 23.68 22.79 -0.31
N LEU A 11 24.88 23.17 -0.78
CA LEU A 11 26.05 23.76 -0.08
C LEU A 11 26.90 22.75 0.74
N LEU A 12 28.21 22.59 0.53
CA LEU A 12 29.30 23.59 0.38
C LEU A 12 30.45 23.10 -0.53
N LEU A 13 31.04 24.06 -1.24
CA LEU A 13 32.33 23.97 -1.95
C LEU A 13 33.51 24.30 -0.99
N ILE A 14 34.71 23.84 -1.37
CA ILE A 14 36.07 24.21 -0.93
C ILE A 14 36.64 23.45 0.30
N PHE A 15 37.60 22.54 0.08
CA PHE A 15 39.04 22.74 0.40
C PHE A 15 39.92 21.61 -0.16
N VAL A 16 41.15 21.98 -0.50
CA VAL A 16 42.14 21.32 -1.36
C VAL A 16 43.20 20.58 -0.51
N PHE A 17 43.98 19.72 -1.20
CA PHE A 17 45.26 19.07 -0.84
C PHE A 17 45.12 17.72 -0.12
N GLY A 18 45.48 16.60 -0.73
CA GLY A 18 46.86 16.17 -1.02
C GLY A 18 47.20 15.11 0.06
N TRP A 19 47.59 13.89 -0.28
CA TRP A 19 48.98 13.45 -0.25
C TRP A 19 49.14 12.11 -0.98
N ILE A 20 50.34 11.95 -1.55
CA ILE A 20 50.83 10.89 -2.42
C ILE A 20 51.62 9.86 -1.61
N GLY A 21 51.59 8.58 -2.07
CA GLY A 21 52.66 7.59 -1.93
C GLY A 21 52.47 6.56 -0.79
N SER A 22 52.81 5.27 -0.91
CA SER A 22 53.47 4.49 -1.96
C SER A 22 53.33 2.97 -1.71
N ALA A 23 53.19 2.23 -2.81
CA ALA A 23 53.85 0.97 -3.22
C ALA A 23 53.86 -0.34 -2.38
N HIS A 24 53.99 -1.43 -3.15
CA HIS A 24 54.27 -2.86 -2.88
C HIS A 24 53.00 -3.75 -2.84
N GLY A 25 52.83 -4.81 -3.63
CA GLY A 25 53.74 -5.62 -4.45
C GLY A 25 53.49 -7.10 -4.11
N GLY A 26 53.16 -7.95 -5.10
CA GLY A 26 53.22 -9.42 -4.95
C GLY A 26 51.97 -10.23 -5.31
N LYS A 27 51.97 -10.82 -6.51
CA LYS A 27 51.51 -12.20 -6.82
C LYS A 27 52.82 -13.03 -7.04
N PRO A 28 52.84 -14.38 -7.21
CA PRO A 28 51.75 -15.38 -7.32
C PRO A 28 52.04 -16.67 -6.48
N ASN A 29 51.13 -17.65 -6.48
CA ASN A 29 51.39 -19.01 -7.00
C ASN A 29 50.23 -19.98 -6.82
N ALA A 30 50.09 -20.82 -7.84
CA ALA A 30 49.29 -22.02 -7.91
C ALA A 30 50.09 -23.21 -7.36
N GLU A 31 49.43 -24.25 -6.87
CA GLU A 31 49.93 -25.62 -6.99
C GLU A 31 48.79 -26.65 -6.96
N ASN A 32 48.99 -27.67 -7.80
CA ASN A 32 48.09 -28.73 -8.19
C ASN A 32 48.23 -29.98 -7.30
N ALA A 33 47.34 -30.94 -7.53
CA ALA A 33 47.56 -32.40 -7.70
C ALA A 33 46.59 -33.21 -6.84
N ALA A 34 45.66 -33.94 -7.47
CA ALA A 34 45.73 -35.38 -7.79
C ALA A 34 45.30 -36.23 -6.56
N ASP A 35 44.60 -37.35 -6.65
CA ASP A 35 44.42 -38.32 -7.73
C ASP A 35 43.15 -39.17 -7.45
N ASN A 36 42.79 -39.94 -8.47
CA ASN A 36 41.64 -40.79 -8.78
C ASN A 36 41.60 -42.11 -7.93
N PRO A 37 41.01 -43.26 -8.37
CA PRO A 37 39.68 -43.63 -8.92
C PRO A 37 39.06 -44.86 -8.21
N ASP A 38 37.80 -45.22 -8.53
CA ASP A 38 37.34 -46.56 -9.01
C ASP A 38 35.79 -46.63 -8.92
N ARG A 39 34.99 -47.41 -9.66
CA ARG A 39 34.94 -48.02 -11.00
C ARG A 39 33.78 -49.03 -10.97
N GLY A 40 33.01 -49.13 -12.06
CA GLY A 40 32.10 -50.26 -12.34
C GLY A 40 30.75 -49.83 -12.93
N LYS A 41 30.61 -49.69 -14.26
CA LYS A 41 30.26 -50.71 -15.29
C LYS A 41 28.76 -51.07 -15.35
N ASN A 42 28.09 -50.63 -16.44
CA ASN A 42 27.52 -51.42 -17.57
C ASN A 42 26.14 -52.03 -17.27
N ALA A 43 25.15 -52.21 -18.16
CA ALA A 43 24.85 -52.00 -19.60
C ALA A 43 23.28 -51.99 -19.68
N GLY A 44 22.55 -51.42 -20.65
CA GLY A 44 22.48 -51.74 -22.08
C GLY A 44 21.09 -52.33 -22.44
N GLY A 45 20.46 -51.84 -23.53
CA GLY A 45 19.31 -52.49 -24.22
C GLY A 45 18.03 -51.64 -24.31
N GLU A 46 17.76 -50.95 -25.43
CA GLU A 46 16.75 -51.29 -26.47
C GLU A 46 15.28 -51.07 -26.02
N GLY A 47 14.36 -50.38 -26.68
CA GLY A 47 14.22 -49.77 -28.00
C GLY A 47 12.72 -49.77 -28.34
N LYS A 48 12.17 -48.66 -28.87
CA LYS A 48 11.13 -48.61 -29.94
C LYS A 48 10.60 -47.20 -30.16
N ALA A 49 10.80 -46.73 -31.38
CA ALA A 49 10.16 -45.58 -31.99
C ALA A 49 8.78 -45.97 -32.56
N ALA A 50 7.85 -45.03 -32.53
CA ALA A 50 6.74 -44.95 -33.49
C ALA A 50 6.52 -43.47 -33.80
N ALA A 51 6.80 -43.11 -35.05
CA ALA A 51 6.49 -41.83 -35.67
C ALA A 51 5.11 -41.91 -36.36
N LEU A 52 4.55 -40.73 -36.68
CA LEU A 52 3.50 -40.35 -37.66
C LEU A 52 2.67 -39.21 -37.01
N ASP A 53 2.34 -38.08 -37.61
CA ASP A 53 2.68 -37.43 -38.87
C ASP A 53 2.01 -36.04 -38.81
N GLY A 54 2.43 -35.09 -39.65
CA GLY A 54 1.59 -33.94 -39.99
C GLY A 54 2.01 -32.58 -39.43
N ALA A 55 3.14 -32.07 -39.92
CA ALA A 55 3.39 -30.64 -39.94
C ALA A 55 2.32 -29.94 -40.80
N SER A 56 1.51 -29.09 -40.18
CA SER A 56 0.85 -27.98 -40.86
C SER A 56 1.07 -26.72 -40.04
N SER A 57 2.10 -25.96 -40.44
CA SER A 57 2.39 -24.63 -39.94
C SER A 57 1.32 -23.66 -40.45
N VAL A 58 0.19 -23.58 -39.74
CA VAL A 58 -0.73 -22.46 -39.89
C VAL A 58 -0.13 -21.30 -39.12
N ARG A 59 0.32 -20.29 -39.87
CA ARG A 59 0.71 -18.96 -39.39
C ARG A 59 -0.34 -18.44 -38.40
N ARG A 60 -0.03 -18.44 -37.10
CA ARG A 60 -0.81 -17.69 -36.11
C ARG A 60 -0.46 -16.21 -36.23
N SER A 61 -1.19 -15.48 -37.07
CA SER A 61 -1.27 -14.01 -37.01
C SER A 61 -2.18 -13.53 -35.86
N GLY A 62 -2.15 -14.22 -34.73
CA GLY A 62 -2.84 -13.83 -33.51
C GLY A 62 -1.82 -13.76 -32.39
N GLY A 63 -1.68 -12.60 -31.76
CA GLY A 63 -0.85 -12.45 -30.56
C GLY A 63 -1.27 -13.44 -29.46
N TRP A 64 -0.33 -13.80 -28.60
CA TRP A 64 -0.55 -14.71 -27.47
C TRP A 64 -1.70 -14.24 -26.56
N LYS A 65 -2.64 -15.14 -26.23
CA LYS A 65 -3.82 -14.82 -25.40
C LYS A 65 -3.99 -15.72 -24.19
N LEU A 66 -4.15 -15.12 -23.00
CA LEU A 66 -4.45 -15.79 -21.74
C LEU A 66 -5.70 -16.68 -21.82
N ALA A 67 -6.75 -16.22 -22.52
CA ALA A 67 -7.99 -16.97 -22.71
C ALA A 67 -7.80 -18.26 -23.54
N GLU A 68 -6.73 -18.34 -24.35
CA GLU A 68 -6.45 -19.47 -25.22
C GLU A 68 -5.43 -20.43 -24.59
N GLU A 69 -4.78 -20.07 -23.49
CA GLU A 69 -3.75 -20.87 -22.83
C GLU A 69 -4.31 -22.07 -22.07
N ALA A 70 -3.67 -23.23 -22.22
CA ALA A 70 -4.16 -24.48 -21.64
C ALA A 70 -4.37 -24.38 -20.12
N ALA A 71 -3.47 -23.69 -19.42
CA ALA A 71 -3.55 -23.50 -17.98
C ALA A 71 -4.76 -22.65 -17.53
N CYS A 72 -5.18 -21.66 -18.33
CA CYS A 72 -6.22 -20.68 -17.93
C CYS A 72 -7.54 -20.77 -18.72
N ARG A 73 -7.58 -21.45 -19.86
CA ARG A 73 -8.73 -21.44 -20.79
C ARG A 73 -10.04 -21.85 -20.12
N GLU A 74 -10.00 -22.89 -19.28
CA GLU A 74 -11.18 -23.39 -18.57
C GLU A 74 -11.68 -22.39 -17.53
N ASP A 75 -10.77 -21.87 -16.70
CA ASP A 75 -11.10 -20.84 -15.69
C ASP A 75 -11.65 -19.56 -16.33
N VAL A 76 -11.01 -19.08 -17.40
CA VAL A 76 -11.47 -17.91 -18.15
C VAL A 76 -12.85 -18.16 -18.76
N SER A 77 -13.09 -19.36 -19.31
CA SER A 77 -14.39 -19.68 -19.92
C SER A 77 -15.52 -19.78 -18.89
N ARG A 78 -15.18 -20.24 -17.68
CA ARG A 78 -16.12 -20.46 -16.59
C ARG A 78 -16.42 -19.18 -15.80
N ILE A 79 -15.43 -18.31 -15.62
CA ILE A 79 -15.54 -17.10 -14.79
C ILE A 79 -15.91 -15.86 -15.63
N CYS A 80 -15.33 -15.75 -16.83
CA CYS A 80 -15.31 -14.50 -17.57
C CYS A 80 -16.20 -14.52 -18.82
N PRO A 81 -16.99 -13.46 -19.05
CA PRO A 81 -17.86 -13.39 -20.22
C PRO A 81 -17.04 -13.28 -21.51
N LYS A 82 -17.54 -13.86 -22.61
CA LYS A 82 -16.80 -13.98 -23.89
C LYS A 82 -16.20 -12.67 -24.43
N HIS A 83 -16.82 -11.52 -24.18
CA HIS A 83 -16.30 -10.23 -24.64
C HIS A 83 -14.97 -9.83 -23.97
N SER A 84 -14.67 -10.37 -22.79
CA SER A 84 -13.40 -10.13 -22.08
C SER A 84 -12.21 -10.87 -22.72
N TRP A 85 -12.45 -11.90 -23.53
CA TRP A 85 -11.39 -12.75 -24.10
C TRP A 85 -10.60 -12.06 -25.23
N ASN A 86 -11.03 -10.88 -25.64
CA ASN A 86 -10.46 -10.13 -26.77
C ASN A 86 -9.05 -9.59 -26.46
N ASN A 87 -8.71 -9.39 -25.18
CA ASN A 87 -7.43 -8.87 -24.75
C ASN A 87 -7.03 -9.44 -23.38
N ASN A 88 -5.76 -9.73 -23.19
CA ASN A 88 -5.22 -10.27 -21.94
C ASN A 88 -5.49 -9.36 -20.74
N LEU A 89 -5.47 -8.03 -20.93
CA LEU A 89 -5.77 -7.11 -19.84
C LEU A 89 -7.24 -7.21 -19.38
N ALA A 90 -8.19 -7.36 -20.31
CA ALA A 90 -9.59 -7.52 -19.97
C ALA A 90 -9.87 -8.86 -19.27
N VAL A 91 -9.11 -9.90 -19.62
CA VAL A 91 -9.12 -11.19 -18.89
C VAL A 91 -8.58 -11.01 -17.47
N LEU A 92 -7.47 -10.28 -17.29
CA LEU A 92 -6.91 -10.00 -15.97
C LEU A 92 -7.91 -9.25 -15.08
N GLU A 93 -8.50 -8.17 -15.59
CA GLU A 93 -9.50 -7.37 -14.88
C GLU A 93 -10.69 -8.23 -14.45
N CYS A 94 -11.22 -9.06 -15.35
CA CYS A 94 -12.33 -9.94 -15.03
C CYS A 94 -12.01 -10.97 -13.92
N LEU A 95 -10.83 -11.61 -13.99
CA LEU A 95 -10.42 -12.61 -13.01
C LEU A 95 -10.07 -11.98 -11.65
N GLN A 96 -9.68 -10.70 -11.61
CA GLN A 96 -9.34 -9.98 -10.39
C GLN A 96 -10.54 -9.75 -9.47
N ASP A 97 -11.76 -9.51 -9.95
CA ASP A 97 -12.86 -9.04 -9.07
C ASP A 97 -13.76 -10.14 -8.50
N ARG A 98 -13.41 -11.42 -8.66
CA ARG A 98 -14.29 -12.54 -8.31
C ARG A 98 -14.00 -13.18 -6.95
N LYS A 99 -15.10 -13.63 -6.35
CA LYS A 99 -15.37 -13.46 -4.94
C LYS A 99 -14.82 -14.55 -4.04
N ASP A 100 -14.88 -15.80 -4.48
CA ASP A 100 -15.06 -17.04 -3.70
C ASP A 100 -16.22 -17.72 -4.50
N GLU A 101 -15.99 -18.67 -5.40
CA GLU A 101 -16.30 -20.10 -5.19
C GLU A 101 -15.69 -20.97 -6.30
N THR A 102 -14.87 -20.38 -7.15
CA THR A 102 -14.16 -21.15 -8.14
C THR A 102 -12.70 -20.81 -8.02
N GLU A 103 -12.00 -21.66 -7.27
CA GLU A 103 -10.55 -21.71 -7.25
C GLU A 103 -10.08 -21.63 -8.70
N ILE A 104 -9.47 -20.51 -9.06
CA ILE A 104 -8.66 -20.45 -10.28
C ILE A 104 -7.60 -21.54 -10.08
N ALA A 105 -7.47 -22.42 -11.06
CA ALA A 105 -6.53 -23.53 -10.98
C ALA A 105 -5.13 -22.98 -10.64
N ALA A 106 -4.38 -23.71 -9.81
CA ALA A 106 -3.06 -23.28 -9.36
C ALA A 106 -2.13 -22.92 -10.53
N ASP A 107 -2.21 -23.69 -11.62
CA ASP A 107 -1.45 -23.44 -12.85
C ASP A 107 -1.88 -22.14 -13.56
N CYS A 108 -3.18 -21.84 -13.61
CA CYS A 108 -3.65 -20.57 -14.13
C CYS A 108 -3.20 -19.41 -13.24
N ASN A 109 -3.32 -19.55 -11.92
CA ASN A 109 -2.90 -18.52 -10.97
C ASN A 109 -1.39 -18.21 -11.12
N HIS A 110 -0.56 -19.25 -11.25
CA HIS A 110 0.87 -19.11 -11.51
C HIS A 110 1.15 -18.44 -12.88
N LEU A 111 0.39 -18.78 -13.92
CA LEU A 111 0.52 -18.12 -15.23
C LEU A 111 0.13 -16.63 -15.16
N LEU A 112 -0.97 -16.30 -14.48
CA LEU A 112 -1.44 -14.93 -14.27
C LEU A 112 -0.42 -14.11 -13.48
N TRP A 113 0.18 -14.70 -12.45
CA TRP A 113 1.22 -14.04 -11.67
C TRP A 113 2.45 -13.71 -12.52
N ASN A 114 2.99 -14.69 -13.24
CA ASN A 114 4.14 -14.47 -14.14
C ASN A 114 3.83 -13.41 -15.20
N TYR A 115 2.62 -13.44 -15.76
CA TYR A 115 2.19 -12.44 -16.73
C TYR A 115 2.12 -11.04 -16.13
N LYS A 116 1.54 -10.88 -14.92
CA LYS A 116 1.50 -9.60 -14.20
C LYS A 116 2.90 -9.09 -13.82
N PHE A 117 3.80 -9.98 -13.39
CA PHE A 117 5.18 -9.63 -13.06
C PHE A 117 5.95 -9.15 -14.30
N ASN A 118 5.83 -9.87 -15.42
CA ASN A 118 6.43 -9.44 -16.67
C ASN A 118 5.81 -8.13 -17.17
N LEU A 119 4.51 -7.91 -17.00
CA LEU A 119 3.86 -6.63 -17.32
C LEU A 119 4.49 -5.44 -16.61
N THR A 120 4.95 -5.61 -15.38
CA THR A 120 5.52 -4.51 -14.59
C THR A 120 7.04 -4.42 -14.64
N THR A 121 7.74 -5.44 -15.14
CA THR A 121 9.21 -5.48 -15.14
C THR A 121 9.85 -5.67 -16.53
N ASP A 122 9.10 -6.13 -17.54
CA ASP A 122 9.63 -6.36 -18.89
C ASP A 122 9.95 -5.01 -19.57
N PRO A 123 11.16 -4.85 -20.11
CA PRO A 123 11.56 -3.66 -20.87
C PRO A 123 10.61 -3.28 -22.01
N LYS A 124 9.89 -4.24 -22.62
CA LYS A 124 8.90 -3.97 -23.68
C LYS A 124 7.65 -3.28 -23.15
N PHE A 125 7.20 -3.61 -21.95
CA PHE A 125 6.06 -2.91 -21.35
C PHE A 125 6.50 -1.54 -20.84
N GLU A 126 7.72 -1.42 -20.31
CA GLU A 126 8.30 -0.13 -19.95
C GLU A 126 8.45 0.80 -21.17
N SER A 127 8.80 0.27 -22.37
CA SER A 127 8.88 1.10 -23.58
C SER A 127 7.53 1.68 -24.00
N VAL A 128 6.43 0.96 -23.78
CA VAL A 128 5.07 1.49 -24.02
C VAL A 128 4.80 2.66 -23.07
N ALA A 129 5.17 2.55 -21.79
CA ALA A 129 5.05 3.67 -20.85
C ALA A 129 5.89 4.88 -21.29
N VAL A 130 7.11 4.67 -21.79
CA VAL A 130 7.97 5.76 -22.30
C VAL A 130 7.35 6.45 -23.51
N GLU A 131 6.74 5.70 -24.41
CA GLU A 131 6.08 6.24 -25.60
C GLU A 131 4.81 7.03 -25.25
N VAL A 132 3.91 6.41 -24.48
CA VAL A 132 2.60 6.97 -24.15
C VAL A 132 2.69 8.12 -23.13
N CYS A 133 3.67 8.09 -22.22
CA CYS A 133 3.83 9.09 -21.16
C CYS A 133 5.04 10.03 -21.38
N LYS A 134 5.52 10.18 -22.61
CA LYS A 134 6.76 10.92 -22.95
C LYS A 134 6.83 12.32 -22.33
N THR A 135 5.75 13.10 -22.45
CA THR A 135 5.69 14.48 -21.95
C THR A 135 5.71 14.51 -20.42
N THR A 136 4.91 13.63 -19.80
CA THR A 136 4.79 13.47 -18.35
C THR A 136 6.12 13.07 -17.73
N ILE A 137 6.81 12.08 -18.30
CA ILE A 137 8.14 11.64 -17.84
C ILE A 137 9.13 12.80 -17.88
N SER A 138 9.11 13.60 -18.95
CA SER A 138 9.99 14.76 -19.09
C SER A 138 9.69 15.86 -18.06
N GLY A 139 8.43 16.01 -17.67
CA GLY A 139 7.99 16.96 -16.65
C GLY A 139 8.30 16.55 -15.21
N ILE A 140 8.39 15.24 -14.95
CA ILE A 140 8.61 14.67 -13.61
C ILE A 140 10.04 14.14 -13.51
N LYS A 141 10.96 14.99 -13.03
CA LYS A 141 12.42 14.71 -12.99
C LYS A 141 12.77 13.41 -12.25
N GLU A 142 12.02 13.06 -11.21
CA GLU A 142 12.22 11.82 -10.46
C GLU A 142 11.93 10.59 -11.33
N CYS A 143 10.78 10.54 -12.03
CA CYS A 143 10.46 9.43 -12.94
C CYS A 143 11.39 9.37 -14.16
N ALA A 144 11.93 10.51 -14.61
CA ALA A 144 12.93 10.53 -15.68
C ALA A 144 14.25 9.87 -15.27
N ALA A 145 14.61 9.97 -13.98
CA ALA A 145 15.86 9.48 -13.41
C ALA A 145 15.83 8.00 -13.01
N GLU A 146 14.66 7.35 -13.04
CA GLU A 146 14.51 5.95 -12.66
C GLU A 146 15.26 5.00 -13.60
N GLU A 147 15.82 3.94 -13.02
CA GLU A 147 16.52 2.89 -13.77
C GLU A 147 15.52 2.11 -14.64
N ARG A 148 15.85 1.98 -15.93
CA ARG A 148 15.03 1.26 -16.92
C ARG A 148 15.14 -0.25 -16.75
N GLY A 149 14.06 -0.97 -17.09
CA GLY A 149 13.98 -2.44 -17.10
C GLY A 149 13.83 -3.08 -15.71
N LYS A 150 13.48 -2.28 -14.69
CA LYS A 150 13.24 -2.75 -13.31
C LYS A 150 11.81 -2.50 -12.82
N GLY A 151 10.96 -1.90 -13.65
CA GLY A 151 9.58 -1.54 -13.31
C GLY A 151 9.42 -0.24 -12.52
N TYR A 152 10.52 0.37 -12.08
CA TYR A 152 10.49 1.60 -11.28
C TYR A 152 9.82 2.77 -12.00
N LEU A 153 9.94 2.86 -13.33
CA LEU A 153 9.29 3.92 -14.10
C LEU A 153 7.77 3.90 -13.92
N VAL A 154 7.14 2.76 -14.16
CA VAL A 154 5.67 2.65 -14.12
C VAL A 154 5.18 2.88 -12.70
N SER A 155 5.89 2.34 -11.70
CA SER A 155 5.62 2.63 -10.29
C SER A 155 5.69 4.13 -9.99
N CYS A 156 6.70 4.84 -10.49
CA CYS A 156 6.83 6.29 -10.34
C CYS A 156 5.69 7.05 -11.06
N LEU A 157 5.27 6.62 -12.25
CA LEU A 157 4.16 7.26 -12.94
C LEU A 157 2.83 7.07 -12.18
N VAL A 158 2.60 5.88 -11.60
CA VAL A 158 1.46 5.62 -10.70
C VAL A 158 1.52 6.54 -9.48
N ASP A 159 2.71 6.74 -8.90
CA ASP A 159 2.95 7.64 -7.78
C ASP A 159 2.53 9.09 -8.06
N HIS A 160 2.61 9.50 -9.33
CA HIS A 160 2.27 10.84 -9.80
C HIS A 160 0.99 10.91 -10.62
N ARG A 161 0.11 9.90 -10.56
CA ARG A 161 -1.09 9.82 -11.41
C ARG A 161 -1.98 11.07 -11.36
N THR A 162 -2.02 11.79 -10.24
CA THR A 162 -2.77 13.04 -10.07
C THR A 162 -2.17 14.25 -10.79
N ASN A 163 -0.89 14.18 -11.15
CA ASN A 163 -0.19 15.21 -11.92
C ASN A 163 -0.24 14.93 -13.45
N ILE A 164 -0.83 13.80 -13.87
CA ILE A 164 -0.89 13.39 -15.28
C ILE A 164 -2.16 13.95 -15.91
N SER A 165 -2.01 14.99 -16.73
CA SER A 165 -3.10 15.62 -17.49
C SER A 165 -3.30 15.02 -18.88
N GLU A 166 -2.27 14.37 -19.44
CA GLU A 166 -2.34 13.75 -20.76
C GLU A 166 -3.29 12.55 -20.76
N TYR A 167 -4.34 12.60 -21.59
CA TYR A 167 -5.42 11.60 -21.58
C TYR A 167 -4.92 10.17 -21.82
N GLN A 168 -4.05 9.95 -22.83
CA GLN A 168 -3.55 8.62 -23.17
C GLN A 168 -2.66 8.04 -22.06
N CYS A 169 -1.75 8.86 -21.51
CA CYS A 169 -0.93 8.48 -20.36
C CYS A 169 -1.80 8.21 -19.13
N ASN A 170 -2.80 9.05 -18.85
CA ASN A 170 -3.70 8.86 -17.72
C ASN A 170 -4.49 7.55 -17.83
N GLN A 171 -5.00 7.21 -19.02
CA GLN A 171 -5.69 5.94 -19.27
C GLN A 171 -4.76 4.73 -19.10
N TYR A 172 -3.52 4.82 -19.62
CA TYR A 172 -2.51 3.78 -19.45
C TYR A 172 -2.15 3.58 -17.98
N ILE A 173 -1.88 4.67 -17.24
CA ILE A 173 -1.52 4.61 -15.82
C ILE A 173 -2.69 4.15 -14.95
N THR A 174 -3.94 4.53 -15.27
CA THR A 174 -5.12 4.01 -14.56
C THR A 174 -5.22 2.49 -14.68
N LYS A 175 -5.02 1.95 -15.88
CA LYS A 175 -4.98 0.50 -16.11
C LYS A 175 -3.82 -0.18 -15.39
N MET A 176 -2.61 0.39 -15.49
CA MET A 176 -1.44 -0.14 -14.80
C MET A 176 -1.59 -0.09 -13.28
N THR A 177 -2.24 0.93 -12.74
CA THR A 177 -2.55 1.07 -11.30
C THR A 177 -3.37 -0.12 -10.83
N SER A 178 -4.47 -0.47 -11.52
CA SER A 178 -5.28 -1.64 -11.16
C SER A 178 -4.47 -2.95 -11.14
N ILE A 179 -3.57 -3.15 -12.11
CA ILE A 179 -2.70 -4.34 -12.15
C ILE A 179 -1.71 -4.34 -10.97
N ILE A 180 -1.02 -3.23 -10.75
CA ILE A 180 0.01 -3.09 -9.70
C ILE A 180 -0.59 -3.26 -8.32
N PHE A 181 -1.77 -2.68 -8.05
CA PHE A 181 -2.44 -2.82 -6.75
C PHE A 181 -3.16 -4.14 -6.57
N SER A 182 -3.31 -4.94 -7.64
CA SER A 182 -3.83 -6.31 -7.52
C SER A 182 -2.85 -7.27 -6.83
N ASP A 183 -1.55 -6.94 -6.81
CA ASP A 183 -0.51 -7.68 -6.10
C ASP A 183 0.59 -6.71 -5.67
N TYR A 184 0.67 -6.43 -4.37
CA TYR A 184 1.63 -5.47 -3.82
C TYR A 184 3.10 -5.83 -4.11
N ARG A 185 3.41 -7.09 -4.46
CA ARG A 185 4.76 -7.49 -4.89
C ARG A 185 5.17 -6.82 -6.20
N LEU A 186 4.19 -6.39 -7.00
CA LEU A 186 4.37 -5.63 -8.22
C LEU A 186 4.65 -4.14 -7.96
N ILE A 187 4.47 -3.67 -6.71
CA ILE A 187 4.87 -2.33 -6.29
C ILE A 187 6.39 -2.33 -6.15
N CYS A 188 7.07 -1.74 -7.13
CA CYS A 188 8.50 -1.84 -7.25
C CYS A 188 9.22 -1.29 -6.00
N GLY A 189 10.18 -2.08 -5.49
CA GLY A 189 10.93 -1.76 -4.29
C GLY A 189 10.17 -1.91 -2.97
N PHE A 190 8.88 -2.31 -2.98
CA PHE A 190 8.16 -2.62 -1.74
C PHE A 190 8.77 -3.85 -1.06
N MET A 191 8.90 -4.96 -1.79
CA MET A 191 9.48 -6.20 -1.26
C MET A 191 10.91 -5.99 -0.77
N ASP A 192 11.73 -5.22 -1.49
CA ASP A 192 13.10 -4.93 -1.07
C ASP A 192 13.17 -4.20 0.28
N LYS A 193 12.22 -3.30 0.53
CA LYS A 193 12.15 -2.50 1.77
C LYS A 193 11.55 -3.28 2.93
N CYS A 194 10.58 -4.16 2.67
CA CYS A 194 9.78 -4.82 3.69
C CYS A 194 10.11 -6.31 3.91
N LYS A 195 11.01 -6.91 3.12
CA LYS A 195 11.30 -8.36 3.19
C LYS A 195 11.66 -8.84 4.59
N GLU A 196 12.47 -8.09 5.32
CA GLU A 196 12.87 -8.48 6.68
C GLU A 196 11.71 -8.40 7.66
N ASP A 197 10.93 -7.31 7.61
CA ASP A 197 9.76 -7.10 8.47
C ASP A 197 8.67 -8.16 8.22
N ILE A 198 8.42 -8.50 6.95
CA ILE A 198 7.49 -9.58 6.54
C ILE A 198 7.88 -10.90 7.20
N ASN A 199 9.17 -11.27 7.13
CA ASN A 199 9.67 -12.50 7.70
C ASN A 199 9.64 -12.49 9.23
N LYS A 200 9.87 -11.34 9.86
CA LYS A 200 9.87 -11.18 11.33
C LYS A 200 8.47 -11.18 11.93
N LEU A 201 7.51 -10.55 11.27
CA LEU A 201 6.11 -10.51 11.66
C LEU A 201 5.32 -11.75 11.21
N HIS A 202 5.96 -12.63 10.41
CA HIS A 202 5.32 -13.79 9.82
C HIS A 202 4.04 -13.43 9.04
N CYS A 203 4.03 -12.29 8.35
CA CYS A 203 2.88 -11.77 7.62
C CYS A 203 2.46 -12.58 6.39
N GLY A 204 3.03 -13.77 6.20
CA GLY A 204 2.85 -14.64 5.05
C GLY A 204 4.17 -15.30 4.65
N SER A 205 4.10 -16.51 4.08
CA SER A 205 5.29 -17.20 3.58
C SER A 205 5.69 -16.62 2.22
N VAL A 206 6.95 -16.18 2.10
CA VAL A 206 7.57 -15.85 0.80
C VAL A 206 7.80 -17.14 -0.03
N ASN A 207 7.63 -18.33 0.58
CA ASN A 207 7.75 -19.61 -0.09
C ASN A 207 6.39 -20.07 -0.64
N THR A 208 6.33 -20.17 -1.95
CA THR A 208 5.21 -20.63 -2.81
C THR A 208 4.83 -22.11 -2.64
N GLY A 209 4.86 -22.65 -1.42
CA GLY A 209 4.67 -24.08 -1.16
C GLY A 209 3.37 -24.45 -0.46
N GLU A 210 2.82 -23.57 0.38
CA GLU A 210 1.58 -23.83 1.11
C GLU A 210 0.51 -22.84 0.73
N LYS A 211 -0.64 -23.43 0.37
CA LYS A 211 -1.81 -22.81 -0.22
C LYS A 211 -2.43 -21.82 0.74
N ASP A 212 -2.33 -20.55 0.42
CA ASP A 212 -3.47 -19.67 0.59
C ASP A 212 -3.71 -18.92 -0.71
N LEU A 213 -4.82 -19.25 -1.36
CA LEU A 213 -5.21 -18.73 -2.68
C LEU A 213 -5.53 -17.21 -2.63
N HIS A 214 -5.52 -16.59 -1.44
CA HIS A 214 -5.97 -15.22 -1.18
C HIS A 214 -5.00 -14.30 -0.41
N SER A 215 -3.79 -14.72 -0.02
CA SER A 215 -2.99 -13.97 0.97
C SER A 215 -2.18 -12.75 0.45
N GLN A 216 -2.40 -12.26 -0.77
CA GLN A 216 -1.63 -11.11 -1.29
C GLN A 216 -2.04 -9.80 -0.61
N GLY A 217 -3.33 -9.52 -0.47
CA GLY A 217 -3.78 -8.37 0.34
C GLY A 217 -3.43 -8.52 1.83
N GLU A 218 -3.27 -9.76 2.30
CA GLU A 218 -3.04 -10.05 3.72
C GLU A 218 -1.65 -9.68 4.21
N VAL A 219 -0.62 -9.74 3.36
CA VAL A 219 0.72 -9.29 3.76
C VAL A 219 0.72 -7.79 4.05
N ILE A 220 0.08 -6.98 3.19
CA ILE A 220 -0.08 -5.53 3.45
C ILE A 220 -0.92 -5.32 4.71
N ALA A 221 -2.06 -5.99 4.84
CA ALA A 221 -2.91 -5.85 6.02
C ALA A 221 -2.18 -6.22 7.33
N CYS A 222 -1.35 -7.26 7.31
CA CYS A 222 -0.54 -7.67 8.45
C CYS A 222 0.55 -6.64 8.77
N LEU A 223 1.23 -6.11 7.76
CA LEU A 223 2.23 -5.05 7.94
C LEU A 223 1.58 -3.74 8.45
N GLU A 224 0.41 -3.38 7.95
CA GLU A 224 -0.39 -2.25 8.43
C GLU A 224 -0.81 -2.44 9.89
N LYS A 225 -1.27 -3.64 10.26
CA LYS A 225 -1.57 -3.98 11.66
C LYS A 225 -0.32 -3.89 12.53
N GLY A 226 0.82 -4.40 12.06
CA GLY A 226 2.10 -4.29 12.77
C GLY A 226 2.52 -2.84 13.00
N LEU A 227 2.34 -1.97 12.00
CA LEU A 227 2.61 -0.54 12.09
C LEU A 227 1.68 0.17 13.08
N VAL A 228 0.41 -0.22 13.10
CA VAL A 228 -0.57 0.30 14.07
C VAL A 228 -0.22 -0.15 15.50
N SER A 229 0.08 -1.44 15.70
CA SER A 229 0.46 -1.98 17.00
C SER A 229 1.74 -1.36 17.54
N GLU A 230 2.70 -1.04 16.67
CA GLU A 230 3.91 -0.32 17.03
C GLU A 230 3.60 1.09 17.57
N ALA A 231 2.73 1.85 16.87
CA ALA A 231 2.33 3.20 17.28
C ALA A 231 1.48 3.23 18.56
N GLU A 232 0.85 2.11 18.91
CA GLU A 232 0.13 1.93 20.18
C GLU A 232 1.06 1.50 21.34
N GLU A 233 2.39 1.50 21.13
CA GLU A 233 3.44 1.10 22.09
C GLU A 233 3.13 -0.21 22.83
N GLN A 234 2.58 -1.20 22.13
CA GLN A 234 2.21 -2.46 22.78
C GLN A 234 3.47 -3.23 23.26
N PRO A 235 3.51 -3.71 24.52
CA PRO A 235 4.69 -4.39 25.06
C PRO A 235 5.09 -5.63 24.24
N GLY A 236 6.38 -5.72 23.88
CA GLY A 236 6.93 -6.87 23.15
C GLY A 236 6.68 -6.85 21.64
N GLN A 237 6.13 -5.75 21.10
CA GLN A 237 5.88 -5.61 19.67
C GLN A 237 7.18 -5.45 18.87
N TYR A 238 7.22 -6.06 17.69
CA TYR A 238 8.32 -5.89 16.74
C TYR A 238 8.26 -4.49 16.09
N MET A 239 9.41 -3.81 16.08
CA MET A 239 9.57 -2.49 15.46
C MET A 239 9.83 -2.66 13.96
N ILE A 240 8.94 -2.14 13.13
CA ILE A 240 9.08 -2.18 11.67
C ILE A 240 10.19 -1.22 11.24
N LYS A 241 11.00 -1.59 10.26
CA LYS A 241 12.03 -0.70 9.73
C LYS A 241 11.45 0.55 9.07
N GLU A 242 12.11 1.69 9.23
CA GLU A 242 11.65 2.99 8.72
C GLU A 242 11.39 3.03 7.21
N GLU A 243 12.20 2.33 6.42
CA GLU A 243 11.99 2.16 4.99
C GLU A 243 10.73 1.36 4.66
N CYS A 244 10.41 0.32 5.45
CA CYS A 244 9.19 -0.46 5.29
C CYS A 244 7.97 0.33 5.77
N LYS A 245 8.03 1.02 6.92
CA LYS A 245 6.95 1.92 7.37
C LYS A 245 6.56 2.93 6.30
N LYS A 246 7.55 3.58 5.68
CA LYS A 246 7.31 4.52 4.57
C LYS A 246 6.69 3.84 3.36
N ALA A 247 7.11 2.61 3.05
CA ALA A 247 6.53 1.84 1.96
C ALA A 247 5.07 1.48 2.26
N ILE A 248 4.75 0.99 3.46
CA ILE A 248 3.38 0.68 3.91
C ILE A 248 2.49 1.92 3.80
N MET A 249 2.91 3.04 4.42
CA MET A 249 2.15 4.29 4.37
C MET A 249 1.98 4.82 2.94
N ARG A 250 2.97 4.58 2.06
CA ARG A 250 2.88 4.95 0.66
C ARG A 250 1.86 4.09 -0.10
N VAL A 251 1.85 2.78 0.13
CA VAL A 251 0.83 1.88 -0.44
C VAL A 251 -0.56 2.33 0.01
N ALA A 252 -0.72 2.62 1.31
CA ALA A 252 -1.97 3.12 1.86
C ALA A 252 -2.39 4.46 1.22
N GLU A 253 -1.48 5.43 1.07
CA GLU A 253 -1.74 6.69 0.35
C GLU A 253 -2.23 6.45 -1.08
N LEU A 254 -1.57 5.57 -1.84
CA LEU A 254 -1.91 5.34 -3.25
C LEU A 254 -3.24 4.62 -3.46
N SER A 255 -3.60 3.71 -2.55
CA SER A 255 -4.87 2.98 -2.59
C SER A 255 -6.06 3.81 -2.08
N SER A 256 -5.82 4.96 -1.45
CA SER A 256 -6.85 5.75 -0.74
C SER A 256 -7.97 6.37 -1.59
N ASP A 257 -7.77 6.46 -2.90
CA ASP A 257 -8.72 7.10 -3.82
C ASP A 257 -9.89 6.18 -4.17
N ASP A 258 -9.62 4.91 -4.41
CA ASP A 258 -10.62 3.93 -4.79
C ASP A 258 -10.43 2.66 -3.98
N PHE A 259 -11.47 2.26 -3.24
CA PHE A 259 -11.43 1.10 -2.36
C PHE A 259 -11.12 -0.21 -3.10
N HIS A 260 -11.34 -0.29 -4.42
CA HIS A 260 -10.92 -1.45 -5.23
C HIS A 260 -9.40 -1.63 -5.27
N LEU A 261 -8.62 -0.56 -5.09
CA LEU A 261 -7.16 -0.59 -5.05
C LEU A 261 -6.63 -1.09 -3.70
N ASP A 262 -7.47 -1.10 -2.65
CA ASP A 262 -7.16 -1.65 -1.34
C ASP A 262 -7.74 -3.06 -1.26
N ARG A 263 -6.96 -4.04 -1.70
CA ARG A 263 -7.45 -5.39 -1.93
C ARG A 263 -7.98 -6.07 -0.67
N HIS A 264 -7.32 -5.85 0.47
CA HIS A 264 -7.77 -6.40 1.75
C HIS A 264 -9.10 -5.79 2.16
N LEU A 265 -9.22 -4.46 2.11
CA LEU A 265 -10.46 -3.78 2.47
C LEU A 265 -11.59 -4.08 1.49
N TYR A 266 -11.32 -4.13 0.18
CA TYR A 266 -12.30 -4.52 -0.83
C TYR A 266 -12.96 -5.86 -0.47
N PHE A 267 -12.15 -6.89 -0.17
CA PHE A 267 -12.69 -8.19 0.17
C PHE A 267 -13.40 -8.22 1.52
N ALA A 268 -12.88 -7.51 2.52
CA ALA A 268 -13.50 -7.41 3.83
C ALA A 268 -14.84 -6.67 3.77
N CYS A 269 -14.98 -5.66 2.91
CA CYS A 269 -16.08 -4.71 2.93
C CYS A 269 -17.03 -4.75 1.72
N ARG A 270 -16.77 -5.54 0.66
CA ARG A 270 -17.62 -5.51 -0.56
C ARG A 270 -19.11 -5.74 -0.29
N GLU A 271 -19.47 -6.65 0.62
CA GLU A 271 -20.88 -6.91 0.96
C GLU A 271 -21.50 -5.75 1.73
N ASP A 272 -20.74 -5.20 2.67
CA ASP A 272 -21.15 -4.01 3.41
C ASP A 272 -21.25 -2.79 2.49
N ARG A 273 -20.36 -2.67 1.49
CA ARG A 273 -20.43 -1.64 0.45
C ARG A 273 -21.72 -1.75 -0.36
N GLU A 274 -22.13 -2.95 -0.78
CA GLU A 274 -23.41 -3.14 -1.46
C GLU A 274 -24.60 -2.84 -0.55
N ARG A 275 -24.50 -3.15 0.75
CA ARG A 275 -25.59 -2.92 1.71
C ARG A 275 -25.79 -1.46 2.07
N PHE A 276 -24.71 -0.73 2.35
CA PHE A 276 -24.77 0.63 2.89
C PHE A 276 -24.48 1.71 1.85
N CYS A 277 -23.69 1.38 0.83
CA CYS A 277 -23.04 2.33 -0.06
C CYS A 277 -23.27 2.01 -1.55
N GLU A 278 -24.36 1.30 -1.89
CA GLU A 278 -24.69 0.85 -3.25
C GLU A 278 -24.59 1.98 -4.28
N ASN A 279 -25.19 3.13 -3.95
CA ASN A 279 -25.28 4.31 -4.81
C ASN A 279 -24.07 5.24 -4.70
N THR A 280 -23.07 4.89 -3.88
CA THR A 280 -21.84 5.68 -3.74
C THR A 280 -20.88 5.31 -4.87
N PRO A 281 -20.53 6.25 -5.76
CA PRO A 281 -19.57 5.97 -6.82
C PRO A 281 -18.17 5.74 -6.24
N ALA A 282 -17.42 4.84 -6.87
CA ALA A 282 -16.01 4.61 -6.57
C ALA A 282 -15.14 5.81 -6.97
N GLY A 283 -13.95 5.90 -6.38
CA GLY A 283 -13.04 7.03 -6.55
C GLY A 283 -13.27 8.18 -5.57
N GLU A 284 -12.30 9.08 -5.52
CA GLU A 284 -12.23 10.25 -4.65
C GLU A 284 -12.37 9.97 -3.14
N GLY A 285 -12.13 8.72 -2.70
CA GLY A 285 -12.29 8.29 -1.32
C GLY A 285 -13.76 8.21 -0.86
N LYS A 286 -14.73 8.35 -1.77
CA LYS A 286 -16.16 8.45 -1.43
C LYS A 286 -16.70 7.19 -0.75
N VAL A 287 -16.30 6.02 -1.23
CA VAL A 287 -16.70 4.73 -0.64
C VAL A 287 -16.15 4.57 0.78
N TYR A 288 -14.89 4.94 1.03
CA TYR A 288 -14.32 4.94 2.38
C TYR A 288 -15.14 5.82 3.34
N LYS A 289 -15.45 7.05 2.91
CA LYS A 289 -16.25 7.99 3.71
C LYS A 289 -17.62 7.42 4.05
N CYS A 290 -18.30 6.81 3.08
CA CYS A 290 -19.58 6.14 3.31
C CYS A 290 -19.44 4.99 4.32
N LEU A 291 -18.49 4.07 4.11
CA LEU A 291 -18.26 2.93 5.01
C LEU A 291 -17.90 3.36 6.43
N PHE A 292 -17.11 4.43 6.61
CA PHE A 292 -16.80 4.97 7.93
C PHE A 292 -18.05 5.45 8.68
N ASN A 293 -18.99 6.10 7.99
CA ASN A 293 -20.24 6.56 8.60
C ASN A 293 -21.14 5.40 9.09
N HIS A 294 -21.04 4.24 8.43
CA HIS A 294 -21.80 3.04 8.78
C HIS A 294 -21.02 2.03 9.63
N LYS A 295 -19.74 2.31 9.98
CA LYS A 295 -18.83 1.39 10.68
C LYS A 295 -19.45 0.78 11.95
N PHE A 296 -20.21 1.56 12.70
CA PHE A 296 -20.79 1.15 14.00
C PHE A 296 -22.24 0.67 13.91
N GLU A 297 -22.74 0.39 12.70
CA GLU A 297 -24.04 -0.28 12.56
C GLU A 297 -23.94 -1.76 12.90
N GLU A 298 -25.01 -2.32 13.48
CA GLU A 298 -25.05 -3.71 13.93
C GLU A 298 -24.89 -4.68 12.74
N SER A 299 -25.46 -4.32 11.60
CA SER A 299 -25.40 -5.09 10.36
C SER A 299 -24.06 -4.95 9.61
N MET A 300 -23.11 -4.13 10.08
CA MET A 300 -21.76 -4.07 9.50
C MET A 300 -20.96 -5.30 9.92
N SER A 301 -20.31 -5.99 8.97
CA SER A 301 -19.50 -7.17 9.27
C SER A 301 -18.26 -6.84 10.11
N ASP A 302 -17.86 -7.75 11.00
CA ASP A 302 -16.68 -7.54 11.85
C ASP A 302 -15.39 -7.47 11.03
N LYS A 303 -15.30 -8.24 9.95
CA LYS A 303 -14.17 -8.17 9.00
C LYS A 303 -14.03 -6.77 8.41
N CYS A 304 -15.15 -6.15 7.98
CA CYS A 304 -15.11 -4.79 7.47
C CYS A 304 -14.82 -3.77 8.57
N LYS A 305 -15.41 -3.91 9.77
CA LYS A 305 -15.10 -3.04 10.92
C LYS A 305 -13.62 -3.02 11.26
N ASP A 306 -12.97 -4.19 11.25
CA ASP A 306 -11.55 -4.32 11.57
C ASP A 306 -10.66 -3.69 10.48
N ALA A 307 -10.99 -3.91 9.20
CA ALA A 307 -10.30 -3.29 8.08
C ALA A 307 -10.44 -1.76 8.09
N LEU A 308 -11.67 -1.25 8.30
CA LEU A 308 -11.93 0.18 8.45
C LEU A 308 -11.22 0.78 9.66
N SER A 309 -11.16 0.08 10.79
CA SER A 309 -10.46 0.54 11.99
C SER A 309 -8.96 0.67 11.74
N THR A 310 -8.35 -0.35 11.13
CA THR A 310 -6.93 -0.31 10.73
C THR A 310 -6.68 0.89 9.82
N ARG A 311 -7.56 1.09 8.82
CA ARG A 311 -7.48 2.22 7.90
C ARG A 311 -7.58 3.57 8.59
N GLN A 312 -8.52 3.76 9.51
CA GLN A 312 -8.68 5.01 10.27
C GLN A 312 -7.45 5.31 11.14
N LYS A 313 -6.82 4.29 11.73
CA LYS A 313 -5.59 4.45 12.51
C LYS A 313 -4.41 4.88 11.64
N LEU A 314 -4.28 4.33 10.42
CA LEU A 314 -3.28 4.82 9.45
C LEU A 314 -3.54 6.28 9.05
N ILE A 315 -4.81 6.67 8.85
CA ILE A 315 -5.17 8.06 8.55
C ILE A 315 -4.84 9.00 9.73
N ALA A 316 -5.05 8.56 10.97
CA ALA A 316 -4.66 9.31 12.16
C ALA A 316 -3.14 9.56 12.20
N GLN A 317 -2.35 8.58 11.80
CA GLN A 317 -0.89 8.72 11.70
C GLN A 317 -0.46 9.68 10.58
N ASP A 318 -1.02 9.53 9.39
CA ASP A 318 -0.78 10.43 8.25
C ASP A 318 -2.06 10.71 7.46
N TYR A 319 -2.49 11.97 7.48
CA TYR A 319 -3.69 12.44 6.78
C TYR A 319 -3.66 12.15 5.27
N LYS A 320 -2.47 11.95 4.67
CA LYS A 320 -2.33 11.60 3.25
C LYS A 320 -2.94 10.25 2.87
N VAL A 321 -3.12 9.37 3.84
CA VAL A 321 -3.83 8.08 3.66
C VAL A 321 -5.32 8.29 3.37
N SER A 322 -5.83 9.52 3.54
CA SER A 322 -7.14 9.95 3.07
C SER A 322 -7.02 10.82 1.82
N TYR A 323 -7.47 10.29 0.68
CA TYR A 323 -7.44 11.03 -0.58
C TYR A 323 -8.30 12.31 -0.53
N SER A 324 -9.54 12.21 -0.02
CA SER A 324 -10.49 13.33 0.02
C SER A 324 -9.95 14.49 0.86
N LEU A 325 -9.44 14.20 2.06
CA LEU A 325 -8.85 15.18 2.96
C LEU A 325 -7.57 15.79 2.36
N ALA A 326 -6.66 14.94 1.88
CA ALA A 326 -5.41 15.39 1.32
C ALA A 326 -5.62 16.27 0.09
N LYS A 327 -6.57 15.93 -0.78
CA LYS A 327 -6.95 16.72 -1.96
C LYS A 327 -7.57 18.06 -1.56
N ALA A 328 -8.61 18.04 -0.72
CA ALA A 328 -9.37 19.23 -0.33
C ALA A 328 -8.50 20.25 0.42
N CYS A 329 -7.66 19.78 1.36
CA CYS A 329 -6.86 20.68 2.20
C CYS A 329 -5.50 21.08 1.61
N LYS A 330 -5.04 20.47 0.50
CA LYS A 330 -3.75 20.78 -0.12
C LYS A 330 -3.49 22.27 -0.36
N PRO A 331 -4.45 23.08 -0.88
CA PRO A 331 -4.24 24.52 -1.09
C PRO A 331 -4.09 25.28 0.23
N ASP A 332 -4.94 24.98 1.21
CA ASP A 332 -4.97 25.67 2.51
C ASP A 332 -3.71 25.35 3.34
N LEU A 333 -3.26 24.09 3.34
CA LEU A 333 -2.01 23.68 3.99
C LEU A 333 -0.80 24.46 3.46
N ARG A 334 -0.74 24.68 2.15
CA ARG A 334 0.32 25.49 1.51
C ARG A 334 0.19 26.96 1.87
N LYS A 335 -1.04 27.50 1.83
CA LYS A 335 -1.34 28.91 2.13
C LYS A 335 -0.96 29.27 3.57
N TYR A 336 -1.29 28.40 4.52
CA TYR A 336 -1.07 28.63 5.96
C TYR A 336 0.22 27.99 6.50
N ARG A 337 1.02 27.35 5.64
CA ARG A 337 2.31 26.73 5.97
C ARG A 337 2.22 25.72 7.12
N CYS A 338 1.19 24.86 7.08
CA CYS A 338 1.01 23.77 8.04
C CYS A 338 1.98 22.60 7.76
N ASN A 339 3.28 22.84 7.89
CA ASN A 339 4.33 21.84 7.63
C ASN A 339 4.89 21.26 8.94
N MET A 340 4.82 19.93 9.05
CA MET A 340 5.38 19.16 10.17
C MET A 340 6.91 19.25 10.30
N ASP A 341 7.63 19.38 9.18
CA ASP A 341 9.10 19.27 9.13
C ASP A 341 9.84 20.37 9.92
N ALA A 342 9.18 21.48 10.25
CA ALA A 342 9.75 22.60 10.97
C ALA A 342 9.41 22.64 12.47
N ALA A 343 8.44 21.86 12.95
CA ALA A 343 7.75 22.17 14.20
C ALA A 343 8.01 21.20 15.37
N MET A 344 8.10 19.86 15.20
CA MET A 344 8.38 18.93 16.32
C MET A 344 8.79 17.50 15.89
N PRO A 345 9.92 16.94 16.40
CA PRO A 345 10.31 15.54 16.17
C PRO A 345 9.44 14.49 16.87
N ARG A 346 8.77 14.84 17.99
CA ARG A 346 7.89 13.94 18.78
C ARG A 346 6.49 13.75 18.20
N ALA A 347 6.12 14.50 17.16
CA ALA A 347 4.81 14.48 16.52
C ALA A 347 4.81 13.71 15.17
N ARG A 348 5.79 12.82 14.97
CA ARG A 348 5.94 12.06 13.71
C ARG A 348 4.79 11.10 13.43
N GLU A 349 4.01 10.76 14.45
CA GLU A 349 3.00 9.69 14.43
C GLU A 349 1.55 10.19 14.55
N ALA A 350 1.30 11.51 14.63
CA ALA A 350 -0.04 12.08 14.74
C ALA A 350 -0.25 13.28 13.80
N LYS A 351 0.07 13.11 12.51
CA LYS A 351 0.05 14.23 11.54
C LYS A 351 -1.35 14.75 11.27
N LEU A 352 -2.39 13.92 11.40
CA LEU A 352 -3.77 14.36 11.25
C LEU A 352 -4.15 15.39 12.31
N SER A 353 -3.89 15.09 13.59
CA SER A 353 -4.19 16.01 14.70
C SER A 353 -3.48 17.35 14.52
N TYR A 354 -2.21 17.35 14.11
CA TYR A 354 -1.48 18.60 13.81
C TYR A 354 -2.12 19.39 12.66
N LEU A 355 -2.50 18.71 11.57
CA LEU A 355 -3.16 19.34 10.43
C LEU A 355 -4.43 20.06 10.88
N LEU A 356 -5.29 19.37 11.65
CA LEU A 356 -6.54 19.90 12.14
C LEU A 356 -6.28 21.14 13.01
N LEU A 357 -5.41 21.02 14.02
CA LEU A 357 -5.05 22.13 14.91
C LEU A 357 -4.50 23.35 14.15
N CYS A 358 -3.64 23.13 13.15
CA CYS A 358 -3.05 24.22 12.38
C CYS A 358 -4.11 25.01 11.60
N LEU A 359 -5.00 24.30 10.92
CA LEU A 359 -6.05 24.91 10.10
C LEU A 359 -7.17 25.50 10.96
N GLU A 360 -7.54 24.85 12.06
CA GLU A 360 -8.49 25.40 13.04
C GLU A 360 -7.96 26.70 13.65
N ALA A 361 -6.68 26.74 14.03
CA ALA A 361 -6.05 27.98 14.50
C ALA A 361 -6.06 29.09 13.43
N ALA A 362 -5.96 28.75 12.13
CA ALA A 362 -6.13 29.71 11.06
C ALA A 362 -7.56 30.26 10.99
N VAL A 363 -8.57 29.39 11.08
CA VAL A 363 -9.99 29.77 11.12
C VAL A 363 -10.28 30.65 12.33
N HIS A 364 -9.78 30.31 13.52
CA HIS A 364 -9.96 31.11 14.74
C HIS A 364 -9.31 32.50 14.66
N ARG A 365 -8.26 32.68 13.84
CA ARG A 365 -7.66 33.99 13.53
C ARG A 365 -8.43 34.76 12.45
N GLY A 366 -9.60 34.30 12.03
CA GLY A 366 -10.40 34.91 10.97
C GLY A 366 -9.87 34.65 9.56
N GLN A 367 -8.96 33.68 9.38
CA GLN A 367 -8.47 33.30 8.05
C GLN A 367 -9.46 32.37 7.35
N THR A 368 -9.52 32.42 6.02
CA THR A 368 -10.49 31.67 5.21
C THR A 368 -9.92 30.33 4.75
N VAL A 369 -10.34 29.23 5.34
CA VAL A 369 -10.10 27.88 4.81
C VAL A 369 -11.20 27.55 3.79
N SER A 370 -10.89 26.81 2.73
CA SER A 370 -11.88 26.44 1.71
C SER A 370 -13.03 25.61 2.32
N GLY A 371 -14.24 25.76 1.78
CA GLY A 371 -15.41 25.01 2.27
C GLY A 371 -15.26 23.49 2.14
N GLU A 372 -14.59 23.02 1.08
CA GLU A 372 -14.26 21.59 0.90
C GLU A 372 -13.32 21.09 2.00
N CYS A 373 -12.23 21.83 2.29
CA CYS A 373 -11.31 21.44 3.35
C CYS A 373 -11.98 21.51 4.74
N GLN A 374 -12.78 22.56 5.02
CA GLN A 374 -13.53 22.66 6.27
C GLN A 374 -14.50 21.49 6.46
N GLY A 375 -15.19 21.06 5.40
CA GLY A 375 -16.05 19.88 5.42
C GLY A 375 -15.28 18.62 5.82
N GLU A 376 -14.17 18.34 5.15
CA GLU A 376 -13.32 17.20 5.48
C GLU A 376 -12.75 17.30 6.90
N MET A 377 -12.29 18.48 7.34
CA MET A 377 -11.83 18.69 8.72
C MET A 377 -12.89 18.32 9.76
N LEU A 378 -14.15 18.71 9.54
CA LEU A 378 -15.27 18.38 10.41
C LEU A 378 -15.56 16.87 10.45
N ASP A 379 -15.49 16.21 9.30
CA ASP A 379 -15.70 14.75 9.21
C ASP A 379 -14.60 13.99 9.95
N TYR A 380 -13.33 14.39 9.79
CA TYR A 380 -12.21 13.77 10.51
C TYR A 380 -12.20 14.10 12.01
N ARG A 381 -12.64 15.30 12.40
CA ARG A 381 -12.86 15.65 13.81
C ARG A 381 -13.93 14.75 14.41
N ARG A 382 -15.05 14.52 13.71
CA ARG A 382 -16.10 13.59 14.14
C ARG A 382 -15.55 12.17 14.28
N MET A 383 -14.81 11.69 13.29
CA MET A 383 -14.20 10.36 13.31
C MET A 383 -13.32 10.17 14.57
N LEU A 384 -12.43 11.11 14.86
CA LEU A 384 -11.56 11.08 16.05
C LEU A 384 -12.34 11.15 17.38
N MET A 385 -13.52 11.78 17.36
CA MET A 385 -14.40 11.89 18.54
C MET A 385 -15.30 10.67 18.72
N GLU A 386 -15.66 9.97 17.65
CA GLU A 386 -16.52 8.78 17.72
C GLU A 386 -15.78 7.53 18.21
N ASP A 387 -14.47 7.46 17.93
CA ASP A 387 -13.60 6.33 18.24
C ASP A 387 -12.33 6.79 18.95
N TYR A 388 -12.30 6.58 20.27
CA TYR A 388 -11.16 6.96 21.10
C TYR A 388 -9.88 6.17 20.74
N SER A 389 -10.00 5.01 20.08
CA SER A 389 -8.84 4.18 19.69
C SER A 389 -7.99 4.82 18.59
N LEU A 390 -8.51 5.84 17.90
CA LEU A 390 -7.78 6.63 16.89
C LEU A 390 -6.83 7.66 17.51
N SER A 391 -6.71 7.64 18.84
CA SER A 391 -6.03 8.65 19.64
C SER A 391 -4.99 7.96 20.52
N PRO A 392 -3.77 7.70 20.02
CA PRO A 392 -2.76 6.95 20.74
C PRO A 392 -2.51 7.50 22.14
N GLU A 393 -2.50 8.83 22.32
CA GLU A 393 -2.30 9.46 23.63
C GLU A 393 -3.42 9.13 24.63
N ILE A 394 -4.66 8.98 24.16
CA ILE A 394 -5.80 8.59 25.01
C ILE A 394 -5.69 7.10 25.35
N VAL A 395 -5.40 6.26 24.36
CA VAL A 395 -5.26 4.80 24.56
C VAL A 395 -4.12 4.47 25.52
N LEU A 396 -3.01 5.20 25.42
CA LEU A 396 -1.82 5.01 26.25
C LEU A 396 -1.99 5.59 27.65
N HIS A 397 -2.48 6.82 27.77
CA HIS A 397 -2.47 7.52 29.05
C HIS A 397 -3.76 7.40 29.86
N CYS A 398 -4.88 7.00 29.26
CA CYS A 398 -6.18 6.91 29.94
C CYS A 398 -6.69 5.47 30.12
N ARG A 399 -5.85 4.44 29.90
CA ARG A 399 -6.29 3.04 29.96
C ARG A 399 -6.94 2.70 31.30
N GLY A 400 -6.29 3.06 32.41
CA GLY A 400 -6.80 2.77 33.75
C GLY A 400 -8.14 3.46 34.05
N GLU A 401 -8.28 4.71 33.63
CA GLU A 401 -9.51 5.48 33.83
C GLU A 401 -10.64 5.04 32.92
N ILE A 402 -10.33 4.60 31.70
CA ILE A 402 -11.31 3.97 30.82
C ILE A 402 -11.87 2.71 31.46
N ASP A 403 -11.00 1.83 31.96
CA ASP A 403 -11.41 0.57 32.60
C ASP A 403 -12.19 0.79 33.91
N THR A 404 -11.78 1.79 34.70
CA THR A 404 -12.35 2.05 36.03
C THR A 404 -13.62 2.90 35.98
N HIS A 405 -13.69 3.91 35.11
CA HIS A 405 -14.74 4.92 35.12
C HIS A 405 -15.64 4.93 33.88
N CYS A 406 -15.17 4.41 32.75
CA CYS A 406 -15.86 4.47 31.47
C CYS A 406 -16.09 3.09 30.84
N SER A 407 -16.02 2.03 31.62
CA SER A 407 -16.17 0.64 31.15
C SER A 407 -17.52 0.41 30.46
N GLY A 408 -17.50 -0.33 29.35
CA GLY A 408 -18.69 -0.60 28.53
C GLY A 408 -19.10 0.55 27.59
N LEU A 409 -18.47 1.72 27.68
CA LEU A 409 -18.64 2.81 26.72
C LEU A 409 -17.46 2.76 25.74
N HIS A 410 -17.67 2.22 24.53
CA HIS A 410 -16.57 2.06 23.55
C HIS A 410 -16.76 2.81 22.23
N HIS A 411 -18.00 3.03 21.79
CA HIS A 411 -18.29 3.57 20.46
C HIS A 411 -19.17 4.83 20.50
N LYS A 412 -19.23 5.54 19.36
CA LYS A 412 -20.03 6.77 19.16
C LYS A 412 -19.67 7.86 20.18
N GLY A 413 -18.38 7.96 20.52
CA GLY A 413 -17.81 8.99 21.38
C GLY A 413 -18.18 8.92 22.85
N ARG A 414 -18.88 7.87 23.29
CA ARG A 414 -19.31 7.72 24.68
C ARG A 414 -18.13 7.65 25.66
N THR A 415 -17.03 7.03 25.25
CA THR A 415 -15.78 6.96 26.05
C THR A 415 -15.18 8.34 26.25
N LEU A 416 -15.01 9.10 25.16
CA LEU A 416 -14.42 10.45 25.23
C LEU A 416 -15.34 11.41 26.01
N HIS A 417 -16.66 11.34 25.81
CA HIS A 417 -17.60 12.12 26.62
C HIS A 417 -17.54 11.77 28.10
N CYS A 418 -17.37 10.48 28.44
CA CYS A 418 -17.16 10.04 29.81
C CYS A 418 -15.85 10.62 30.37
N LEU A 419 -14.72 10.47 29.67
CA LEU A 419 -13.43 11.02 30.08
C LEU A 419 -13.47 12.55 30.26
N MET A 420 -14.15 13.27 29.36
CA MET A 420 -14.35 14.73 29.48
C MET A 420 -15.20 15.11 30.69
N ARG A 421 -16.15 14.27 31.09
CA ARG A 421 -16.94 14.48 32.32
C ARG A 421 -16.09 14.21 33.55
N VAL A 422 -15.35 13.10 33.57
CA VAL A 422 -14.46 12.72 34.68
C VAL A 422 -13.34 13.75 34.87
N SER A 423 -12.82 14.31 33.78
CA SER A 423 -11.82 15.41 33.76
C SER A 423 -12.29 16.67 34.50
N ARG A 424 -13.60 16.98 34.46
CA ARG A 424 -14.16 18.16 35.13
C ARG A 424 -14.29 17.97 36.65
N ASP A 425 -14.41 16.74 37.10
CA ASP A 425 -14.49 16.38 38.51
C ASP A 425 -13.05 16.24 39.06
N LYS A 426 -12.51 17.38 39.53
CA LYS A 426 -11.11 17.55 39.96
C LYS A 426 -10.61 16.39 40.84
N GLY A 427 -9.54 15.73 40.41
CA GLY A 427 -8.78 14.75 41.20
C GLY A 427 -8.99 13.27 40.83
N ILE A 428 -9.75 12.97 39.78
CA ILE A 428 -10.04 11.59 39.36
C ILE A 428 -9.12 11.09 38.24
N LEU A 429 -8.72 11.94 37.28
CA LEU A 429 -7.79 11.55 36.22
C LEU A 429 -6.33 11.68 36.65
N GLU A 430 -5.48 10.73 36.25
CA GLU A 430 -4.04 10.88 36.37
C GLU A 430 -3.53 12.05 35.51
N GLY A 431 -2.43 12.69 35.92
CA GLY A 431 -1.93 13.90 35.27
C GLY A 431 -1.55 13.74 33.79
N HIS A 432 -1.31 12.51 33.32
CA HIS A 432 -1.07 12.22 31.91
C HIS A 432 -2.37 12.05 31.13
N CYS A 433 -3.37 11.32 31.66
CA CYS A 433 -4.69 11.23 31.04
C CYS A 433 -5.37 12.59 30.95
N GLN A 434 -5.30 13.38 32.03
CA GLN A 434 -5.87 14.73 32.09
C GLN A 434 -5.36 15.61 30.94
N LYS A 435 -4.03 15.64 30.71
CA LYS A 435 -3.43 16.39 29.61
C LYS A 435 -3.89 15.90 28.24
N ALA A 436 -4.01 14.58 28.06
CA ALA A 436 -4.46 13.99 26.79
C ALA A 436 -5.92 14.36 26.47
N VAL A 437 -6.79 14.41 27.49
CA VAL A 437 -8.19 14.82 27.36
C VAL A 437 -8.29 16.32 27.10
N ASP A 438 -7.52 17.15 27.81
CA ASP A 438 -7.59 18.61 27.69
C ASP A 438 -7.18 19.14 26.32
N ILE A 439 -6.21 18.51 25.66
CA ILE A 439 -5.80 18.85 24.28
C ILE A 439 -6.94 18.69 23.27
N ARG A 440 -7.96 17.88 23.57
CA ARG A 440 -9.08 17.55 22.67
C ARG A 440 -10.37 18.29 23.01
N ILE A 441 -10.42 19.02 24.12
CA ILE A 441 -11.58 19.83 24.54
C ILE A 441 -11.60 21.20 23.85
N TYR A 442 -10.44 21.68 23.40
CA TYR A 442 -10.27 22.90 22.60
C TYR A 442 -10.11 22.52 21.13
#